data_AF-A0A0W0ZFT6-F1
#
_entry.id   AF-A0A0W0ZFT6-F1
#
_cell.length_a   1.000
_cell.length_b   1.000
_cell.length_c   1.000
_cell.angle_alpha   90.00
_cell.angle_beta   90.00
_cell.angle_gamma   90.00
#
_symmetry.space_group_name_H-M   'P 1'
#
loop_
_entity.id
_entity.type
_entity.pdbx_description
1 polymer ?
#
loop_
_entity_poly.entity_id
_entity_poly.type
_entity_poly.pdbx_seq_one_letter_code
_entity_poly.pdbx_strand_id
1 'polypeptide(L)'
;MPKSIGTLYSESRLIAKTINRITVEPERVELNDWRAEAKLLASSGGSCLSSTTLLVKGKHVPTYGFDGRCYGFLFEAEKCNVYDVSPNDSNSNRETKFAKRKERAGVDLLKSNAVGAKTLDELAVEVGQRDGQMNEVLLDAWKSSCVGLFVRKIDLDSQNPRALMHYYQSLLEIALIRKYLVQAFNYPEDFKICQYDERAGRLLTFPNMEELIVYARMHGVNDKTFPELFRLLDDKHHFEPMPEPTKVGEFLAARDLSPSLQTEVVAKLVKDYEPFDGRALDATSILLEVVDNVAGIAESTICDVITECQEKERLGASAQALRTKSIFAEESSTSSAEGLKDEDLRPTL
;
A
#
# COMPACT_ATOMS: atom_id res chain seq x y z
N MET A 1 9.69 -28.99 -23.67
CA MET A 1 9.00 -29.06 -22.36
C MET A 1 9.62 -28.02 -21.43
N PRO A 2 8.84 -27.20 -20.72
CA PRO A 2 9.37 -26.26 -19.73
C PRO A 2 10.14 -27.03 -18.65
N LYS A 3 11.36 -26.58 -18.32
CA LYS A 3 12.15 -27.18 -17.23
C LYS A 3 11.56 -26.69 -15.91
N SER A 4 11.32 -27.59 -14.96
CA SER A 4 11.01 -27.19 -13.58
C SER A 4 12.27 -26.56 -12.98
N ILE A 5 12.16 -25.35 -12.41
CA ILE A 5 13.26 -24.63 -11.74
C ILE A 5 13.33 -24.92 -10.23
N GLY A 6 12.63 -25.96 -9.79
CA GLY A 6 12.56 -26.35 -8.41
C GLY A 6 11.18 -26.83 -8.02
N THR A 7 11.14 -27.43 -6.84
CA THR A 7 9.94 -27.67 -6.05
C THR A 7 9.87 -26.58 -4.99
N LEU A 8 8.69 -26.02 -4.71
CA LEU A 8 8.42 -25.02 -3.67
C LEU A 8 8.83 -25.44 -2.22
N TYR A 9 9.54 -26.57 -2.06
CA TYR A 9 9.44 -27.47 -0.91
C TYR A 9 10.68 -27.61 -0.02
N SER A 10 11.81 -26.95 -0.28
CA SER A 10 12.99 -27.21 0.57
C SER A 10 13.34 -26.11 1.55
N GLU A 11 13.26 -24.81 1.23
CA GLU A 11 13.84 -23.77 2.11
C GLU A 11 13.07 -22.45 2.22
N SER A 12 12.18 -22.10 1.27
CA SER A 12 11.42 -20.83 1.32
C SER A 12 9.93 -21.08 1.10
N ARG A 13 9.09 -20.83 2.11
CA ARG A 13 7.63 -20.82 1.95
C ARG A 13 7.25 -19.61 1.11
N LEU A 14 6.66 -19.82 -0.06
CA LEU A 14 6.22 -18.69 -0.90
C LEU A 14 4.74 -18.38 -0.71
N ILE A 15 4.43 -17.09 -0.62
CA ILE A 15 3.07 -16.55 -0.59
C ILE A 15 2.83 -15.81 -1.91
N ALA A 16 1.76 -16.17 -2.61
CA ALA A 16 1.36 -15.51 -3.84
C ALA A 16 0.33 -14.42 -3.54
N LYS A 17 0.66 -13.17 -3.87
CA LYS A 17 -0.32 -12.08 -3.87
C LYS A 17 -0.72 -11.77 -5.30
N THR A 18 -1.99 -11.96 -5.61
CA THR A 18 -2.54 -11.51 -6.88
C THR A 18 -2.74 -10.01 -6.85
N ILE A 19 -2.29 -9.31 -7.88
CA ILE A 19 -2.52 -7.87 -8.04
C ILE A 19 -3.47 -7.68 -9.21
N ASN A 20 -4.21 -6.57 -9.19
CA ASN A 20 -5.04 -6.17 -10.31
C ASN A 20 -4.24 -6.11 -11.61
N ARG A 21 -4.95 -6.37 -12.71
CA ARG A 21 -4.36 -6.29 -14.03
C ARG A 21 -4.03 -4.85 -14.40
N ILE A 22 -2.99 -4.70 -15.21
CA ILE A 22 -2.72 -3.43 -15.87
C ILE A 22 -3.77 -3.19 -16.97
N THR A 23 -4.12 -1.93 -17.19
CA THR A 23 -4.96 -1.57 -18.33
C THR A 23 -4.13 -1.73 -19.60
N VAL A 24 -4.64 -2.47 -20.58
CA VAL A 24 -4.00 -2.62 -21.90
C VAL A 24 -5.07 -2.47 -22.98
N GLU A 25 -5.05 -1.32 -23.62
CA GLU A 25 -5.80 -0.95 -24.81
C GLU A 25 -4.79 -0.68 -25.95
N PRO A 26 -5.20 -0.61 -27.24
CA PRO A 26 -4.26 -0.50 -28.35
C PRO A 26 -3.19 0.60 -28.18
N GLU A 27 -3.63 1.80 -27.77
CA GLU A 27 -2.77 2.99 -27.64
C GLU A 27 -2.52 3.41 -26.18
N ARG A 28 -2.89 2.56 -25.21
CA ARG A 28 -2.85 2.94 -23.79
C ARG A 28 -2.50 1.76 -22.90
N VAL A 29 -1.47 1.96 -22.08
CA VAL A 29 -1.09 1.03 -21.02
C VAL A 29 -0.99 1.78 -19.70
N GLU A 30 -1.64 1.27 -18.66
CA GLU A 30 -1.63 1.90 -17.32
C GLU A 30 -1.18 0.93 -16.24
N LEU A 31 -0.18 1.36 -15.46
CA LEU A 31 0.47 0.58 -14.42
C LEU A 31 0.08 1.05 -13.00
N ASN A 32 -1.03 1.77 -12.83
CA ASN A 32 -1.35 2.50 -11.59
C ASN A 32 -1.40 1.61 -10.35
N ASP A 33 -2.10 0.47 -10.41
CA ASP A 33 -2.20 -0.45 -9.28
C ASP A 33 -0.83 -1.06 -8.92
N TRP A 34 -0.01 -1.38 -9.94
CA TRP A 34 1.35 -1.89 -9.74
C TRP A 34 2.31 -0.83 -9.20
N ARG A 35 2.14 0.43 -9.62
CA ARG A 35 2.88 1.57 -9.08
C ARG A 35 2.52 1.79 -7.61
N ALA A 36 1.24 1.71 -7.25
CA ALA A 36 0.78 1.84 -5.87
C ALA A 36 1.36 0.72 -4.99
N GLU A 37 1.28 -0.52 -5.46
CA GLU A 37 1.84 -1.68 -4.75
C GLU A 37 3.37 -1.59 -4.59
N ALA A 38 4.09 -1.21 -5.65
CA ALA A 38 5.53 -1.04 -5.59
C ALA A 38 5.96 0.09 -4.63
N LYS A 39 5.20 1.19 -4.57
CA LYS A 39 5.40 2.27 -3.59
C LYS A 39 5.21 1.75 -2.16
N LEU A 40 4.13 1.01 -1.89
CA LEU A 40 3.88 0.41 -0.58
C LEU A 40 5.02 -0.54 -0.17
N LEU A 41 5.44 -1.44 -1.06
CA LEU A 41 6.53 -2.38 -0.81
C LEU A 41 7.88 -1.68 -0.56
N ALA A 42 8.11 -0.53 -1.19
CA ALA A 42 9.32 0.27 -1.00
C ALA A 42 9.25 1.21 0.23
N SER A 43 8.08 1.36 0.84
CA SER A 43 7.87 2.23 2.01
C SER A 43 8.43 1.61 3.29
N SER A 44 8.60 2.43 4.33
CA SER A 44 8.98 1.98 5.67
C SER A 44 7.96 1.03 6.29
N GLY A 45 6.66 1.28 6.08
CA GLY A 45 5.57 0.46 6.62
C GLY A 45 5.31 -0.85 5.86
N GLY A 46 5.85 -0.98 4.64
CA GLY A 46 5.60 -2.12 3.77
C GLY A 46 4.19 -2.14 3.17
N SER A 47 3.93 -3.11 2.30
CA SER A 47 2.59 -3.42 1.79
C SER A 47 1.94 -4.45 2.70
N CYS A 48 0.77 -4.12 3.23
CA CYS A 48 -0.11 -5.11 3.86
C CYS A 48 -0.74 -5.92 2.74
N LEU A 49 -0.40 -7.19 2.69
CA LEU A 49 -1.06 -8.14 1.81
C LEU A 49 -2.25 -8.67 2.59
N SER A 50 -3.44 -8.24 2.18
CA SER A 50 -4.67 -8.70 2.80
C SER A 50 -5.47 -9.66 1.94
N SER A 51 -4.99 -10.00 0.76
CA SER A 51 -5.59 -11.05 -0.03
C SER A 51 -4.51 -11.77 -0.80
N THR A 52 -4.19 -12.94 -0.28
CA THR A 52 -3.07 -13.75 -0.71
C THR A 52 -3.55 -15.17 -0.80
N THR A 53 -3.09 -15.81 -1.85
CA THR A 53 -3.21 -17.25 -2.05
C THR A 53 -1.94 -17.87 -1.47
N LEU A 54 -2.08 -18.66 -0.41
CA LEU A 54 -0.99 -19.53 0.01
C LEU A 54 -0.76 -20.57 -1.10
N LEU A 55 0.47 -20.64 -1.62
CA LEU A 55 0.85 -21.69 -2.58
C LEU A 55 1.07 -22.99 -1.81
N VAL A 56 0.04 -23.84 -1.78
CA VAL A 56 0.05 -25.09 -1.01
C VAL A 56 0.08 -26.31 -1.92
N LYS A 57 0.90 -27.29 -1.53
CA LYS A 57 0.90 -28.72 -1.92
C LYS A 57 -0.16 -29.15 -2.92
N GLY A 58 0.12 -28.85 -4.19
CA GLY A 58 -0.43 -29.53 -5.36
C GLY A 58 -1.91 -29.32 -5.61
N LYS A 59 -2.51 -28.20 -5.14
CA LYS A 59 -3.94 -27.96 -5.37
C LYS A 59 -4.30 -26.51 -5.66
N HIS A 60 -5.46 -26.39 -6.32
CA HIS A 60 -5.98 -25.17 -6.92
C HIS A 60 -6.49 -24.23 -5.83
N VAL A 61 -5.76 -23.15 -5.62
CA VAL A 61 -6.27 -21.97 -4.93
C VAL A 61 -6.56 -20.94 -6.01
N PRO A 62 -7.83 -20.54 -6.19
CA PRO A 62 -8.17 -19.57 -7.21
C PRO A 62 -7.57 -18.23 -6.82
N THR A 63 -6.61 -17.81 -7.62
CA THR A 63 -6.12 -16.44 -7.63
C THR A 63 -7.18 -15.54 -8.29
N TYR A 64 -7.35 -14.27 -7.87
CA TYR A 64 -8.30 -13.36 -8.53
C TYR A 64 -7.99 -13.28 -10.03
N GLY A 65 -8.88 -13.84 -10.85
CA GLY A 65 -8.71 -13.82 -12.29
C GLY A 65 -10.04 -13.62 -12.98
N PHE A 66 -10.27 -12.40 -13.48
CA PHE A 66 -11.36 -12.16 -14.42
C PHE A 66 -10.95 -12.72 -15.80
N ASP A 67 -11.82 -13.52 -16.43
CA ASP A 67 -11.54 -14.22 -17.69
C ASP A 67 -10.25 -15.06 -17.70
N GLY A 68 -9.85 -15.58 -16.53
CA GLY A 68 -8.76 -16.53 -16.38
C GLY A 68 -7.33 -15.95 -16.46
N ARG A 69 -7.18 -14.63 -16.38
CA ARG A 69 -5.88 -13.95 -16.30
C ARG A 69 -5.52 -13.68 -14.85
N CYS A 70 -4.41 -14.21 -14.38
CA CYS A 70 -3.88 -13.92 -13.05
C CYS A 70 -2.35 -13.84 -13.06
N TYR A 71 -1.83 -12.80 -12.44
CA TYR A 71 -0.41 -12.66 -12.13
C TYR A 71 -0.24 -11.77 -10.89
N GLY A 72 0.96 -11.79 -10.31
CA GLY A 72 1.18 -11.17 -9.02
C GLY A 72 2.59 -11.33 -8.50
N PHE A 73 2.77 -11.00 -7.22
CA PHE A 73 4.04 -11.12 -6.51
C PHE A 73 4.18 -12.47 -5.81
N LEU A 74 5.42 -12.95 -5.73
CA LEU A 74 5.85 -14.06 -4.88
C LEU A 74 6.67 -13.49 -3.72
N PHE A 75 6.25 -13.79 -2.50
CA PHE A 75 6.92 -13.37 -1.28
C PHE A 75 7.48 -14.56 -0.53
N GLU A 76 8.67 -14.41 0.04
CA GLU A 76 9.22 -15.37 1.00
C GLU A 76 8.60 -15.12 2.38
N ALA A 77 7.78 -16.06 2.85
CA ALA A 77 6.98 -15.91 4.07
C ALA A 77 7.85 -15.65 5.31
N GLU A 78 9.08 -16.18 5.34
CA GLU A 78 10.03 -15.98 6.46
C GLU A 78 10.54 -14.53 6.54
N LYS A 79 10.43 -13.76 5.45
CA LYS A 79 10.75 -12.33 5.40
C LYS A 79 9.51 -11.44 5.52
N CYS A 80 8.34 -12.04 5.73
CA CYS A 80 7.07 -11.36 5.92
C CYS A 80 6.68 -11.37 7.40
N ASN A 81 5.93 -10.34 7.82
CA ASN A 81 5.27 -10.34 9.12
C ASN A 81 3.86 -10.90 8.98
N VAL A 82 3.68 -12.21 9.16
CA VAL A 82 2.37 -12.87 9.05
C VAL A 82 1.64 -12.79 10.39
N TYR A 83 0.44 -12.20 10.40
CA TYR A 83 -0.34 -11.99 11.62
C TYR A 83 -1.76 -12.56 11.56
N ASP A 84 -2.25 -13.07 10.42
CA ASP A 84 -3.42 -13.94 10.38
C ASP A 84 -3.41 -14.86 9.17
N VAL A 85 -4.07 -16.02 9.30
CA VAL A 85 -4.29 -16.98 8.22
C VAL A 85 -5.71 -17.53 8.33
N SER A 86 -6.42 -17.56 7.21
CA SER A 86 -7.80 -18.02 7.12
C SER A 86 -7.99 -18.92 5.91
N PRO A 87 -8.73 -20.04 6.05
CA PRO A 87 -9.06 -20.91 4.92
C PRO A 87 -10.07 -20.28 3.95
N ASN A 88 -10.69 -19.17 4.34
CA ASN A 88 -11.64 -18.40 3.53
C ASN A 88 -11.20 -16.93 3.46
N ASP A 89 -11.48 -16.28 2.34
CA ASP A 89 -11.43 -14.82 2.25
C ASP A 89 -12.40 -14.19 3.27
N SER A 90 -11.88 -13.48 4.28
CA SER A 90 -12.71 -12.91 5.35
C SER A 90 -13.31 -11.55 4.99
N ASN A 91 -13.08 -11.02 3.77
CA ASN A 91 -13.51 -9.68 3.35
C ASN A 91 -13.16 -8.61 4.39
N SER A 92 -12.00 -8.77 5.04
CA SER A 92 -11.60 -7.92 6.15
C SER A 92 -11.35 -6.48 5.66
N ASN A 93 -11.82 -5.50 6.44
CA ASN A 93 -11.55 -4.08 6.19
C ASN A 93 -10.25 -3.65 6.92
N ARG A 94 -9.86 -2.38 6.76
CA ARG A 94 -8.62 -1.86 7.38
C ARG A 94 -8.61 -1.98 8.91
N GLU A 95 -9.71 -1.63 9.56
CA GLU A 95 -9.84 -1.67 11.03
C GLU A 95 -9.69 -3.10 11.59
N THR A 96 -10.35 -4.07 10.97
CA THR A 96 -10.28 -5.47 11.38
C THR A 96 -8.89 -6.07 11.17
N LYS A 97 -8.18 -5.69 10.10
CA LYS A 97 -6.78 -6.08 9.88
C LYS A 97 -5.86 -5.52 10.95
N PHE A 98 -6.01 -4.24 11.30
CA PHE A 98 -5.25 -3.63 12.38
C PHE A 98 -5.51 -4.26 13.75
N ALA A 99 -6.78 -4.57 14.05
CA ALA A 99 -7.13 -5.24 15.29
C ALA A 99 -6.44 -6.61 15.39
N LYS A 100 -6.51 -7.42 14.32
CA LYS A 100 -5.82 -8.72 14.24
C LYS A 100 -4.30 -8.60 14.35
N ARG A 101 -3.71 -7.62 13.65
CA ARG A 101 -2.28 -7.32 13.73
C ARG A 101 -1.85 -7.01 15.16
N LYS A 102 -2.62 -6.17 15.87
CA LYS A 102 -2.33 -5.79 17.26
C LYS A 102 -2.51 -6.97 18.22
N GLU A 103 -3.56 -7.76 18.05
CA GLU A 103 -3.83 -8.97 18.85
C GLU A 103 -2.71 -10.02 18.71
N ARG A 104 -2.13 -10.13 17.50
CA ARG A 104 -1.21 -11.21 17.15
C ARG A 104 0.21 -10.73 16.88
N ALA A 105 0.54 -9.53 17.34
CA ALA A 105 1.87 -8.98 17.24
C ALA A 105 2.89 -9.92 17.92
N GLY A 106 3.92 -10.32 17.18
CA GLY A 106 4.98 -11.21 17.68
C GLY A 106 4.61 -12.69 17.81
N VAL A 107 3.42 -13.09 17.33
CA VAL A 107 3.02 -14.51 17.28
C VAL A 107 3.64 -15.19 16.05
N ASP A 108 4.32 -16.32 16.24
CA ASP A 108 4.83 -17.12 15.12
C ASP A 108 3.70 -17.91 14.44
N LEU A 109 3.19 -17.38 13.33
CA LEU A 109 2.18 -18.03 12.50
C LEU A 109 2.76 -18.92 11.40
N LEU A 110 4.08 -19.14 11.36
CA LEU A 110 4.66 -20.03 10.38
C LEU A 110 4.37 -21.48 10.78
N LYS A 111 4.82 -21.93 11.96
CA LYS A 111 4.82 -23.37 12.32
C LYS A 111 3.95 -23.73 13.50
N SER A 112 4.12 -23.07 14.63
CA SER A 112 3.41 -23.36 15.88
C SER A 112 3.49 -22.18 16.83
N ASN A 113 2.40 -21.89 17.53
CA ASN A 113 2.38 -20.83 18.52
C ASN A 113 1.63 -21.26 19.79
N ALA A 114 1.95 -20.59 20.90
CA ALA A 114 1.37 -20.88 22.21
C ALA A 114 -0.06 -20.32 22.39
N VAL A 115 -0.53 -19.46 21.48
CA VAL A 115 -1.81 -18.76 21.60
C VAL A 115 -2.96 -19.48 20.89
N GLY A 116 -2.67 -20.62 20.24
CA GLY A 116 -3.67 -21.41 19.51
C GLY A 116 -4.17 -20.75 18.23
N ALA A 117 -3.45 -19.76 17.71
CA ALA A 117 -3.74 -19.16 16.42
C ALA A 117 -3.35 -20.13 15.30
N LYS A 118 -4.15 -20.16 14.23
CA LYS A 118 -3.88 -21.00 13.07
C LYS A 118 -2.55 -20.62 12.42
N THR A 119 -1.79 -21.61 12.03
CA THR A 119 -0.49 -21.47 11.36
C THR A 119 -0.61 -21.66 9.86
N LEU A 120 0.42 -21.25 9.11
CA LEU A 120 0.48 -21.54 7.66
C LEU A 120 0.50 -23.04 7.37
N ASP A 121 1.08 -23.87 8.26
CA ASP A 121 1.09 -25.33 8.09
C ASP A 121 -0.31 -25.92 8.26
N GLU A 122 -1.06 -25.46 9.26
CA GLU A 122 -2.45 -25.87 9.45
C GLU A 122 -3.34 -25.39 8.30
N LEU A 123 -3.17 -24.14 7.86
CA LEU A 123 -3.85 -23.61 6.69
C LEU A 123 -3.54 -24.46 5.44
N ALA A 124 -2.27 -24.84 5.26
CA ALA A 124 -1.87 -25.70 4.15
C ALA A 124 -2.56 -27.06 4.18
N VAL A 125 -2.67 -27.69 5.35
CA VAL A 125 -3.41 -28.96 5.49
C VAL A 125 -4.89 -28.79 5.15
N GLU A 126 -5.54 -27.72 5.64
CA GLU A 126 -6.96 -27.46 5.40
C GLU A 126 -7.27 -27.17 3.92
N VAL A 127 -6.49 -26.30 3.29
CA VAL A 127 -6.64 -25.95 1.87
C VAL A 127 -6.36 -27.16 0.98
N GLY A 128 -5.43 -28.03 1.37
CA GLY A 128 -5.17 -29.30 0.69
C GLY A 128 -6.38 -30.24 0.60
N GLN A 129 -7.43 -29.99 1.39
CA GLN A 129 -8.68 -30.77 1.38
C GLN A 129 -9.83 -30.05 0.66
N ARG A 130 -9.67 -28.78 0.25
CA ARG A 130 -10.75 -27.94 -0.31
C ARG A 130 -10.32 -27.25 -1.60
N ASP A 131 -10.51 -27.95 -2.72
CA ASP A 131 -10.12 -27.45 -4.04
C ASP A 131 -10.98 -26.25 -4.47
N GLY A 132 -10.37 -25.18 -5.00
CA GLY A 132 -11.13 -24.03 -5.53
C GLY A 132 -11.65 -23.02 -4.50
N GLN A 133 -11.16 -23.04 -3.27
CA GLN A 133 -11.51 -22.03 -2.27
C GLN A 133 -10.39 -20.99 -2.09
N MET A 134 -10.78 -19.73 -2.03
CA MET A 134 -9.86 -18.63 -1.72
C MET A 134 -9.51 -18.67 -0.23
N ASN A 135 -8.22 -18.67 0.07
CA ASN A 135 -7.71 -18.43 1.42
C ASN A 135 -7.24 -16.97 1.55
N GLU A 136 -6.96 -16.55 2.78
CA GLU A 136 -6.45 -15.23 3.09
C GLU A 136 -5.29 -15.37 4.07
N VAL A 137 -4.13 -14.81 3.72
CA VAL A 137 -3.03 -14.57 4.66
C VAL A 137 -2.87 -13.07 4.83
N LEU A 138 -3.06 -12.59 6.06
CA LEU A 138 -2.80 -11.21 6.41
C LEU A 138 -1.34 -11.07 6.85
N LEU A 139 -0.60 -10.23 6.14
CA LEU A 139 0.81 -10.02 6.43
C LEU A 139 1.28 -8.64 6.01
N ASP A 140 2.40 -8.20 6.57
CA ASP A 140 3.18 -7.08 6.04
C ASP A 140 4.39 -7.62 5.25
N ALA A 141 4.59 -7.07 4.06
CA ALA A 141 5.70 -7.38 3.19
C ALA A 141 6.44 -6.12 2.77
N TRP A 142 7.75 -6.24 2.65
CA TRP A 142 8.61 -5.22 2.09
C TRP A 142 9.21 -5.70 0.79
N LYS A 143 9.76 -4.78 0.00
CA LYS A 143 10.48 -5.09 -1.23
C LYS A 143 11.50 -6.21 -1.06
N SER A 144 12.21 -6.27 0.07
CA SER A 144 13.19 -7.33 0.39
C SER A 144 12.62 -8.73 0.56
N SER A 145 11.33 -8.84 0.89
CA SER A 145 10.61 -10.12 0.98
C SER A 145 10.13 -10.63 -0.38
N CYS A 146 10.15 -9.77 -1.41
CA CYS A 146 9.68 -10.11 -2.73
C CYS A 146 10.77 -10.85 -3.52
N VAL A 147 10.50 -12.10 -3.88
CA VAL A 147 11.48 -12.99 -4.54
C VAL A 147 11.18 -13.23 -6.01
N GLY A 148 10.04 -12.74 -6.50
CA GLY A 148 9.71 -12.80 -7.92
C GLY A 148 8.27 -12.43 -8.20
N LEU A 149 7.88 -12.70 -9.44
CA LEU A 149 6.53 -12.57 -9.97
C LEU A 149 6.03 -13.96 -10.38
N PHE A 150 4.72 -14.13 -10.38
CA PHE A 150 4.09 -15.28 -10.98
C PHE A 150 3.04 -14.87 -12.00
N VAL A 151 2.79 -15.76 -12.96
CA VAL A 151 1.67 -15.70 -13.90
C VAL A 151 1.05 -17.08 -13.99
N ARG A 152 -0.26 -17.15 -13.91
CA ARG A 152 -0.98 -18.42 -13.91
C ARG A 152 -0.86 -19.11 -15.27
N LYS A 153 -0.43 -20.36 -15.26
CA LYS A 153 -0.43 -21.24 -16.44
C LYS A 153 -1.82 -21.81 -16.67
N ILE A 154 -2.25 -21.80 -17.93
CA ILE A 154 -3.47 -22.49 -18.38
C ILE A 154 -3.13 -23.81 -19.07
N ASP A 155 -4.13 -24.66 -19.22
CA ASP A 155 -4.05 -25.89 -20.01
C ASP A 155 -4.24 -25.56 -21.50
N LEU A 156 -3.14 -25.51 -22.25
CA LEU A 156 -3.11 -25.02 -23.63
C LEU A 156 -3.93 -25.89 -24.59
N ASP A 157 -4.02 -27.20 -24.34
CA ASP A 157 -4.63 -28.16 -25.25
C ASP A 157 -6.17 -28.15 -25.18
N SER A 158 -6.73 -27.63 -24.08
CA SER A 158 -8.18 -27.63 -23.80
C SER A 158 -8.83 -26.25 -23.84
N GLN A 159 -8.08 -25.20 -24.19
CA GLN A 159 -8.56 -23.81 -24.12
C GLN A 159 -9.16 -23.31 -25.43
N ASN A 160 -10.16 -22.44 -25.30
CA ASN A 160 -10.69 -21.69 -26.44
C ASN A 160 -9.71 -20.59 -26.90
N PRO A 161 -9.82 -20.09 -28.15
CA PRO A 161 -8.91 -19.07 -28.68
C PRO A 161 -8.82 -17.78 -27.86
N ARG A 162 -9.92 -17.34 -27.24
CA ARG A 162 -9.94 -16.14 -26.39
C ARG A 162 -9.13 -16.34 -25.12
N ALA A 163 -9.22 -17.50 -24.49
CA ALA A 163 -8.43 -17.85 -23.31
C ALA A 163 -6.93 -17.92 -23.64
N LEU A 164 -6.55 -18.44 -24.81
CA LEU A 164 -5.17 -18.43 -25.29
C LEU A 164 -4.66 -17.01 -25.53
N MET A 165 -5.42 -16.17 -26.23
CA MET A 165 -5.10 -14.74 -26.40
C MET A 165 -4.88 -14.05 -25.05
N HIS A 166 -5.78 -14.26 -24.11
CA HIS A 166 -5.71 -13.71 -22.75
C HIS A 166 -4.45 -14.14 -22.01
N TYR A 167 -4.10 -15.42 -22.12
CA TYR A 167 -2.91 -15.96 -21.50
C TYR A 167 -1.62 -15.37 -22.05
N TYR A 168 -1.45 -15.32 -23.38
CA TYR A 168 -0.27 -14.70 -23.99
C TYR A 168 -0.20 -13.20 -23.71
N GLN A 169 -1.34 -12.51 -23.67
CA GLN A 169 -1.38 -11.12 -23.23
C GLN A 169 -0.93 -10.99 -21.77
N SER A 170 -1.36 -11.85 -20.85
CA SER A 170 -0.89 -11.85 -19.46
C SER A 170 0.61 -12.12 -19.31
N LEU A 171 1.18 -12.98 -20.14
CA LEU A 171 2.63 -13.21 -20.17
C LEU A 171 3.39 -11.94 -20.60
N LEU A 172 2.89 -11.21 -21.60
CA LEU A 172 3.47 -9.93 -22.02
C LEU A 172 3.27 -8.83 -20.96
N GLU A 173 2.08 -8.76 -20.34
CA GLU A 173 1.76 -7.84 -19.25
C GLU A 173 2.74 -8.03 -18.07
N ILE A 174 2.96 -9.26 -17.60
CA ILE A 174 3.86 -9.52 -16.46
C ILE A 174 5.34 -9.27 -16.81
N ALA A 175 5.73 -9.49 -18.08
CA ALA A 175 7.06 -9.10 -18.56
C ALA A 175 7.27 -7.59 -18.52
N LEU A 176 6.25 -6.81 -18.92
CA LEU A 176 6.28 -5.36 -18.86
C LEU A 176 6.36 -4.87 -17.40
N ILE A 177 5.54 -5.46 -16.53
CA ILE A 177 5.53 -5.16 -15.09
C ILE A 177 6.92 -5.42 -14.48
N ARG A 178 7.55 -6.55 -14.78
CA ARG A 178 8.91 -6.86 -14.33
C ARG A 178 9.89 -5.78 -14.77
N LYS A 179 9.87 -5.41 -16.05
CA LYS A 179 10.74 -4.34 -16.60
C LYS A 179 10.51 -3.03 -15.84
N TYR A 180 9.25 -2.64 -15.63
CA TYR A 180 8.88 -1.46 -14.87
C TYR A 180 9.41 -1.49 -13.43
N LEU A 181 9.23 -2.60 -12.71
CA LEU A 181 9.69 -2.74 -11.33
C LEU A 181 11.23 -2.66 -11.22
N VAL A 182 11.95 -3.27 -12.15
CA VAL A 182 13.42 -3.20 -12.20
C VAL A 182 13.88 -1.78 -12.46
N GLN A 183 13.35 -1.13 -13.50
CA GLN A 183 13.82 0.19 -13.93
C GLN A 183 13.34 1.33 -13.03
N ALA A 184 12.05 1.38 -12.70
CA ALA A 184 11.45 2.49 -11.95
C ALA A 184 11.61 2.35 -10.43
N PHE A 185 11.64 1.11 -9.91
CA PHE A 185 11.67 0.83 -8.47
C PHE A 185 12.94 0.10 -8.02
N ASN A 186 13.92 -0.09 -8.90
CA ASN A 186 15.22 -0.69 -8.59
C ASN A 186 15.10 -2.11 -7.99
N TYR A 187 14.18 -2.93 -8.49
CA TYR A 187 14.17 -4.37 -8.20
C TYR A 187 15.40 -5.04 -8.86
N PRO A 188 15.86 -6.21 -8.36
CA PRO A 188 17.01 -6.90 -8.94
C PRO A 188 16.88 -7.14 -10.45
N GLU A 189 17.94 -6.97 -11.23
CA GLU A 189 17.89 -7.18 -12.68
C GLU A 189 17.51 -8.62 -13.07
N ASP A 190 17.80 -9.58 -12.21
CA ASP A 190 17.46 -11.00 -12.35
C ASP A 190 16.12 -11.38 -11.70
N PHE A 191 15.32 -10.40 -11.28
CA PHE A 191 14.02 -10.60 -10.63
C PHE A 191 13.14 -11.53 -11.47
N LYS A 192 12.75 -12.67 -10.93
CA LYS A 192 12.24 -13.79 -11.74
C LYS A 192 10.76 -13.64 -12.03
N ILE A 193 10.32 -14.11 -13.21
CA ILE A 193 8.92 -14.43 -13.46
C ILE A 193 8.81 -15.96 -13.49
N CYS A 194 7.79 -16.50 -12.84
CA CYS A 194 7.47 -17.92 -12.85
C CYS A 194 6.08 -18.16 -13.44
N GLN A 195 5.93 -19.23 -14.22
CA GLN A 195 4.61 -19.74 -14.58
C GLN A 195 4.10 -20.62 -13.42
N TYR A 196 2.95 -20.28 -12.85
CA TYR A 196 2.33 -21.05 -11.78
C TYR A 196 1.35 -22.09 -12.35
N ASP A 197 1.73 -23.36 -12.27
CA ASP A 197 0.84 -24.48 -12.55
C ASP A 197 0.06 -24.84 -11.28
N GLU A 198 -1.15 -24.31 -11.18
CA GLU A 198 -2.06 -24.51 -10.04
C GLU A 198 -2.38 -25.99 -9.79
N ARG A 199 -2.63 -26.75 -10.86
CA ARG A 199 -2.98 -28.17 -10.75
C ARG A 199 -1.82 -29.00 -10.18
N ALA A 200 -0.60 -28.69 -10.61
CA ALA A 200 0.58 -29.37 -10.12
C ALA A 200 1.14 -28.77 -8.81
N GLY A 201 0.71 -27.56 -8.43
CA GLY A 201 1.31 -26.76 -7.36
C GLY A 201 2.80 -26.47 -7.62
N ARG A 202 3.16 -26.14 -8.87
CA ARG A 202 4.56 -25.98 -9.30
C ARG A 202 4.80 -24.63 -9.98
N LEU A 203 6.00 -24.09 -9.75
CA LEU A 203 6.54 -22.97 -10.51
C LEU A 203 7.42 -23.50 -11.65
N LEU A 204 7.10 -23.06 -12.87
CA LEU A 204 7.82 -23.39 -14.09
C LEU A 204 8.55 -22.16 -14.62
N THR A 205 9.56 -22.37 -15.46
CA THR A 205 10.28 -21.29 -16.15
C THR A 205 9.34 -20.42 -16.96
N PHE A 206 9.51 -19.10 -16.91
CA PHE A 206 8.91 -18.19 -17.88
C PHE A 206 9.47 -18.46 -19.30
N PRO A 207 8.64 -18.38 -20.36
CA PRO A 207 9.13 -18.58 -21.73
C PRO A 207 10.12 -17.49 -22.12
N ASN A 208 10.96 -17.78 -23.12
CA ASN A 208 11.81 -16.75 -23.72
C ASN A 208 10.92 -15.67 -24.39
N MET A 209 11.34 -14.40 -24.32
CA MET A 209 10.59 -13.28 -24.88
C MET A 209 10.38 -13.39 -26.40
N GLU A 210 11.37 -13.86 -27.17
CA GLU A 210 11.25 -14.03 -28.62
C GLU A 210 10.17 -15.06 -28.97
N GLU A 211 10.19 -16.22 -28.29
CA GLU A 211 9.18 -17.27 -28.44
C GLU A 211 7.79 -16.75 -28.04
N LEU A 212 7.71 -16.05 -26.90
CA LEU A 212 6.46 -15.47 -26.41
C LEU A 212 5.84 -14.51 -27.42
N ILE A 213 6.64 -13.62 -28.02
CA ILE A 213 6.15 -12.66 -29.03
C ILE A 213 5.59 -13.39 -30.26
N VAL A 214 6.26 -14.46 -30.70
CA VAL A 214 5.78 -15.27 -31.83
C VAL A 214 4.43 -15.91 -31.52
N TYR A 215 4.29 -16.56 -30.36
CA TYR A 215 3.02 -17.19 -29.97
C TYR A 215 1.91 -16.16 -29.73
N ALA A 216 2.21 -15.04 -29.06
CA ALA A 216 1.25 -13.96 -28.85
C ALA A 216 0.68 -13.45 -30.17
N ARG A 217 1.53 -13.28 -31.20
CA ARG A 217 1.13 -12.87 -32.54
C ARG A 217 0.15 -13.87 -33.18
N MET A 218 0.41 -15.17 -33.04
CA MET A 218 -0.49 -16.23 -33.56
C MET A 218 -1.90 -16.15 -32.95
N HIS A 219 -2.02 -15.57 -31.76
CA HIS A 219 -3.29 -15.38 -31.05
C HIS A 219 -3.81 -13.93 -31.09
N GLY A 220 -3.31 -13.10 -32.01
CA GLY A 220 -3.84 -11.74 -32.26
C GLY A 220 -3.28 -10.64 -31.36
N VAL A 221 -2.27 -10.93 -30.53
CA VAL A 221 -1.60 -9.93 -29.67
C VAL A 221 -0.26 -9.58 -30.32
N ASN A 222 -0.20 -8.44 -31.01
CA ASN A 222 0.99 -7.99 -31.73
C ASN A 222 1.10 -6.46 -31.75
N ASP A 223 2.18 -5.96 -32.33
CA ASP A 223 2.51 -4.54 -32.48
C ASP A 223 1.49 -3.75 -33.32
N LYS A 224 0.67 -4.41 -34.15
CA LYS A 224 -0.42 -3.73 -34.87
C LYS A 224 -1.69 -3.60 -34.04
N THR A 225 -1.95 -4.54 -33.13
CA THR A 225 -3.17 -4.56 -32.30
C THR A 225 -2.97 -3.90 -30.94
N PHE A 226 -1.75 -3.94 -30.40
CA PHE A 226 -1.35 -3.33 -29.13
C PHE A 226 0.00 -2.61 -29.27
N PRO A 227 0.13 -1.62 -30.17
CA PRO A 227 1.39 -0.92 -30.42
C PRO A 227 2.04 -0.39 -29.14
N GLU A 228 1.27 0.17 -28.22
CA GLU A 228 1.82 0.75 -26.99
C GLU A 228 2.44 -0.31 -26.06
N LEU A 229 1.80 -1.48 -25.91
CA LEU A 229 2.37 -2.59 -25.13
C LEU A 229 3.74 -3.02 -25.68
N PHE A 230 3.84 -3.16 -27.00
CA PHE A 230 5.09 -3.58 -27.66
C PHE A 230 6.15 -2.47 -27.61
N ARG A 231 5.77 -1.20 -27.77
CA ARG A 231 6.68 -0.05 -27.60
C ARG A 231 7.28 -0.01 -26.20
N LEU A 232 6.48 -0.27 -25.16
CA LEU A 232 6.95 -0.26 -23.77
C LEU A 232 7.82 -1.48 -23.44
N LEU A 233 7.53 -2.64 -24.04
CA LEU A 233 8.34 -3.86 -23.89
C LEU A 233 9.69 -3.74 -24.59
N ASP A 234 9.77 -3.05 -25.73
CA ASP A 234 10.99 -2.87 -26.53
C ASP A 234 12.17 -2.36 -25.70
N ASP A 235 13.35 -2.96 -25.87
CA ASP A 235 14.55 -2.65 -25.09
C ASP A 235 15.00 -1.19 -25.19
N LYS A 236 14.62 -0.46 -26.24
CA LYS A 236 14.90 0.97 -26.39
C LYS A 236 14.06 1.85 -25.47
N HIS A 237 12.92 1.35 -24.99
CA HIS A 237 12.13 2.06 -24.01
C HIS A 237 12.65 1.81 -22.60
N HIS A 238 12.83 2.89 -21.84
CA HIS A 238 13.21 2.86 -20.44
C HIS A 238 12.18 3.62 -19.60
N PHE A 239 11.79 3.02 -18.49
CA PHE A 239 11.04 3.70 -17.45
C PHE A 239 11.99 4.53 -16.59
N GLU A 240 11.62 5.78 -16.37
CA GLU A 240 12.35 6.65 -15.46
C GLU A 240 12.29 6.11 -14.02
N PRO A 241 13.40 6.17 -13.26
CA PRO A 241 13.40 5.92 -11.83
C PRO A 241 12.36 6.79 -11.12
N MET A 242 11.68 6.21 -10.14
CA MET A 242 10.77 6.97 -9.30
C MET A 242 11.58 8.04 -8.53
N PRO A 243 11.12 9.30 -8.51
CA PRO A 243 11.79 10.35 -7.75
C PRO A 243 11.77 10.02 -6.26
N GLU A 244 12.75 10.55 -5.52
CA GLU A 244 12.74 10.44 -4.07
C GLU A 244 11.46 11.06 -3.50
N PRO A 245 10.78 10.38 -2.58
CA PRO A 245 9.54 10.87 -1.99
C PRO A 245 9.82 12.07 -1.08
N THR A 246 9.06 13.15 -1.26
CA THR A 246 9.09 14.31 -0.35
C THR A 246 8.65 13.91 1.04
N LYS A 247 9.42 14.28 2.06
CA LYS A 247 9.05 14.03 3.46
C LYS A 247 8.19 15.15 4.03
N VAL A 248 7.40 14.86 5.06
CA VAL A 248 6.57 15.86 5.76
C VAL A 248 7.42 17.04 6.24
N GLY A 249 8.61 16.80 6.79
CA GLY A 249 9.50 17.88 7.24
C GLY A 249 9.92 18.82 6.10
N GLU A 250 10.28 18.27 4.94
CA GLU A 250 10.66 19.05 3.75
C GLU A 250 9.47 19.83 3.20
N PHE A 251 8.30 19.18 3.17
CA PHE A 251 7.05 19.77 2.70
C PHE A 251 6.58 20.94 3.59
N LEU A 252 6.75 20.82 4.90
CA LEU A 252 6.45 21.89 5.85
C LEU A 252 7.50 23.01 5.79
N ALA A 253 8.78 22.68 5.64
CA ALA A 253 9.86 23.67 5.53
C ALA A 253 9.77 24.53 4.25
N ALA A 254 9.21 23.97 3.17
CA ALA A 254 8.91 24.72 1.94
C ALA A 254 7.74 25.71 2.11
N ARG A 255 7.03 25.67 3.24
CA ARG A 255 5.95 26.59 3.58
C ARG A 255 6.47 27.61 4.59
N ASP A 256 6.13 28.87 4.36
CA ASP A 256 6.50 29.99 5.24
C ASP A 256 5.60 30.01 6.49
N LEU A 257 5.68 28.95 7.30
CA LEU A 257 4.93 28.81 8.55
C LEU A 257 5.75 29.36 9.72
N SER A 258 5.09 29.98 10.69
CA SER A 258 5.75 30.36 11.94
C SER A 258 6.16 29.11 12.73
N PRO A 259 7.21 29.18 13.57
CA PRO A 259 7.63 28.05 14.40
C PRO A 259 6.54 27.52 15.36
N SER A 260 5.66 28.41 15.85
CA SER A 260 4.53 28.02 16.71
C SER A 260 3.53 27.17 15.94
N LEU A 261 3.14 27.64 14.76
CA LEU A 261 2.18 26.97 13.89
C LEU A 261 2.73 25.62 13.42
N GLN A 262 4.01 25.56 13.05
CA GLN A 262 4.66 24.31 12.66
C GLN A 262 4.62 23.27 13.80
N THR A 263 4.87 23.70 15.04
CA THR A 263 4.79 22.81 16.21
C THR A 263 3.38 22.29 16.42
N GLU A 264 2.36 23.14 16.25
CA GLU A 264 0.96 22.73 16.39
C GLU A 264 0.51 21.77 15.28
N VAL A 265 0.89 22.04 14.03
CA VAL A 265 0.63 21.15 12.89
C VAL A 265 1.25 19.77 13.12
N VAL A 266 2.52 19.72 13.56
CA VAL A 266 3.21 18.47 13.88
C VAL A 266 2.49 17.71 14.99
N ALA A 267 2.13 18.38 16.09
CA ALA A 267 1.41 17.74 17.19
C ALA A 267 0.04 17.18 16.76
N LYS A 268 -0.66 17.88 15.86
CA LYS A 268 -1.93 17.42 15.32
C LYS A 268 -1.77 16.25 14.37
N LEU A 269 -0.77 16.26 13.48
CA LEU A 269 -0.45 15.13 12.62
C LEU A 269 -0.10 13.87 13.43
N VAL A 270 0.72 13.99 14.49
CA VAL A 270 1.04 12.86 15.39
C VAL A 270 -0.21 12.28 16.05
N LYS A 271 -1.18 13.13 16.40
CA LYS A 271 -2.42 12.70 17.05
C LYS A 271 -3.39 12.04 16.08
N ASP A 272 -3.52 12.58 14.88
CA ASP A 272 -4.61 12.26 13.95
C ASP A 272 -4.19 11.20 12.89
N TYR A 273 -2.88 11.00 12.66
CA TYR A 273 -2.38 10.03 11.68
C TYR A 273 -1.95 8.71 12.34
N GLU A 274 -2.57 7.61 11.90
CA GLU A 274 -2.15 6.24 12.24
C GLU A 274 -1.44 5.61 11.04
N PRO A 275 -0.13 5.32 11.13
CA PRO A 275 0.62 4.74 10.04
C PRO A 275 0.13 3.32 9.78
N PHE A 276 0.36 2.87 8.55
CA PHE A 276 -0.18 1.59 8.10
C PHE A 276 0.42 0.37 8.80
N ASP A 277 1.62 0.51 9.35
CA ASP A 277 2.30 -0.49 10.16
C ASP A 277 1.92 -0.45 11.66
N GLY A 278 1.04 0.48 12.04
CA GLY A 278 0.60 0.69 13.42
C GLY A 278 1.71 1.14 14.37
N ARG A 279 2.88 1.58 13.88
CA ARG A 279 3.94 2.06 14.76
C ARG A 279 3.53 3.37 15.44
N ALA A 280 3.98 3.55 16.68
CA ALA A 280 3.79 4.83 17.35
C ALA A 280 4.61 5.92 16.64
N LEU A 281 4.02 7.11 16.51
CA LEU A 281 4.69 8.27 15.96
C LEU A 281 4.92 9.32 17.03
N ASP A 282 6.02 10.07 16.87
CA ASP A 282 6.34 11.25 17.65
C ASP A 282 6.65 12.44 16.72
N ALA A 283 6.96 13.59 17.32
CA ALA A 283 7.24 14.83 16.61
C ALA A 283 8.46 14.73 15.65
N THR A 284 9.36 13.77 15.85
CA THR A 284 10.52 13.55 14.97
C THR A 284 10.16 12.55 13.88
N SER A 285 9.54 11.43 14.22
CA SER A 285 9.23 10.37 13.26
C SER A 285 8.16 10.79 12.26
N ILE A 286 7.20 11.63 12.66
CA ILE A 286 6.17 12.17 11.74
C ILE A 286 6.78 13.00 10.61
N LEU A 287 7.90 13.70 10.87
CA LEU A 287 8.60 14.51 9.87
C LEU A 287 9.30 13.65 8.82
N LEU A 288 9.57 12.38 9.13
CA LEU A 288 10.17 11.40 8.24
C LEU A 288 9.14 10.65 7.41
N GLU A 289 7.84 10.78 7.72
CA GLU A 289 6.78 10.22 6.88
C GLU A 289 6.78 10.88 5.50
N VAL A 290 6.34 10.12 4.51
CA VAL A 290 6.27 10.56 3.13
C VAL A 290 4.97 11.32 2.88
N VAL A 291 5.03 12.36 2.05
CA VAL A 291 3.84 13.02 1.48
C VAL A 291 3.41 12.29 0.23
N ASP A 292 2.49 11.34 0.37
CA ASP A 292 1.98 10.52 -0.74
C ASP A 292 0.62 9.93 -0.39
N ASN A 293 -0.30 9.91 -1.35
CA ASN A 293 -1.66 9.40 -1.16
C ASN A 293 -1.74 7.88 -0.98
N VAL A 294 -0.66 7.15 -1.24
CA VAL A 294 -0.61 5.68 -1.17
C VAL A 294 0.23 5.25 0.04
N ALA A 295 1.49 5.68 0.11
CA ALA A 295 2.47 5.16 1.05
C ALA A 295 2.71 6.04 2.30
N GLY A 296 1.97 7.15 2.45
CA GLY A 296 2.22 8.11 3.51
C GLY A 296 1.00 8.97 3.86
N ILE A 297 1.25 10.24 4.17
CA ILE A 297 0.20 11.21 4.48
C ILE A 297 -0.16 11.95 3.19
N ALA A 298 -1.45 11.97 2.86
CA ALA A 298 -1.93 12.70 1.70
C ALA A 298 -1.63 14.19 1.83
N GLU A 299 -1.20 14.81 0.73
CA GLU A 299 -0.91 16.25 0.69
C GLU A 299 -2.09 17.08 1.16
N SER A 300 -3.30 16.72 0.70
CA SER A 300 -4.55 17.38 1.10
C SER A 300 -4.75 17.34 2.61
N THR A 301 -4.49 16.19 3.25
CA THR A 301 -4.62 16.04 4.70
C THR A 301 -3.65 16.96 5.44
N ILE A 302 -2.41 17.10 4.97
CA ILE A 302 -1.45 18.02 5.59
C ILE A 302 -1.92 19.47 5.42
N CYS A 303 -2.39 19.84 4.24
CA CYS A 303 -2.92 21.18 3.96
C CYS A 303 -4.17 21.51 4.79
N ASP A 304 -5.07 20.55 4.99
CA ASP A 304 -6.26 20.71 5.84
C ASP A 304 -5.85 20.95 7.29
N VAL A 305 -4.90 20.17 7.82
CA VAL A 305 -4.35 20.36 9.17
C VAL A 305 -3.70 21.74 9.32
N ILE A 306 -2.92 22.19 8.33
CA ILE A 306 -2.33 23.54 8.34
C ILE A 306 -3.44 24.60 8.42
N THR A 307 -4.48 24.48 7.59
CA THR A 307 -5.59 25.43 7.55
C THR A 307 -6.32 25.47 8.89
N GLU A 308 -6.64 24.31 9.47
CA GLU A 308 -7.28 24.22 10.79
C GLU A 308 -6.44 24.88 11.89
N CYS A 309 -5.12 24.66 11.91
CA CYS A 309 -4.22 25.28 12.88
C CYS A 309 -4.14 26.80 12.69
N GLN A 310 -4.06 27.28 11.45
CA GLN A 310 -4.07 28.73 11.14
C GLN A 310 -5.37 29.41 11.58
N GLU A 311 -6.52 28.78 11.32
CA GLU A 311 -7.80 29.31 11.74
C GLU A 311 -7.91 29.39 13.27
N LYS A 312 -7.40 28.37 13.96
CA LYS A 312 -7.39 28.33 15.42
C LYS A 312 -6.47 29.41 16.02
N GLU A 313 -5.26 29.62 15.47
CA GLU A 313 -4.39 30.73 15.87
C GLU A 313 -5.09 32.08 15.63
N ARG A 314 -5.76 32.27 14.48
CA ARG A 314 -6.51 33.49 14.16
C ARG A 314 -7.65 33.75 15.14
N LEU A 315 -8.43 32.72 15.49
CA LEU A 315 -9.52 32.82 16.46
C LEU A 315 -9.00 33.11 17.87
N GLY A 316 -7.89 32.47 18.26
CA GLY A 316 -7.21 32.70 19.53
C GLY A 316 -6.70 34.13 19.65
N ALA A 317 -6.01 34.64 18.62
CA ALA A 317 -5.55 36.02 18.56
C ALA A 317 -6.71 37.03 18.58
N SER A 318 -7.81 36.73 17.88
CA SER A 318 -9.02 37.57 17.90
C SER A 318 -9.66 37.62 19.28
N ALA A 319 -9.75 36.47 19.97
CA ALA A 319 -10.27 36.37 21.33
C ALA A 319 -9.36 37.07 22.36
N GLN A 320 -8.04 36.98 22.20
CA GLN A 320 -7.08 37.72 23.02
C GLN A 320 -7.20 39.22 22.78
N ALA A 321 -7.27 39.68 21.53
CA ALA A 321 -7.45 41.10 21.19
C ALA A 321 -8.75 41.68 21.76
N LEU A 322 -9.84 40.89 21.76
CA LEU A 322 -11.12 41.26 22.40
C LEU A 322 -10.99 41.35 23.93
N ARG A 323 -10.29 40.41 24.57
CA ARG A 323 -10.02 40.46 26.03
C ARG A 323 -9.15 41.66 26.40
N THR A 324 -8.09 41.95 25.65
CA THR A 324 -7.23 43.11 25.92
C THR A 324 -8.00 44.42 25.76
N LYS A 325 -8.85 44.54 24.73
CA LYS A 325 -9.74 45.71 24.57
C LYS A 325 -10.76 45.86 25.71
N SER A 326 -11.29 44.75 26.23
CA SER A 326 -12.22 44.76 27.37
C SER A 326 -11.54 45.25 28.65
N ILE A 327 -10.30 44.83 28.92
CA ILE A 327 -9.53 45.23 30.10
C ILE A 327 -9.21 46.74 30.05
N PHE A 328 -8.79 47.26 28.88
CA PHE A 328 -8.55 48.70 28.71
C PHE A 328 -9.83 49.55 28.77
N ALA A 329 -10.97 49.01 28.34
CA ALA A 329 -12.26 49.70 28.48
C ALA A 329 -12.70 49.79 29.94
N GLU A 330 -12.51 48.74 30.75
CA GLU A 330 -12.79 48.74 32.19
C GLU A 330 -11.88 49.71 32.95
N GLU A 331 -10.57 49.74 32.67
CA GLU A 331 -9.63 50.68 33.32
C GLU A 331 -9.92 52.16 32.98
N SER A 332 -10.47 52.44 31.80
CA SER A 332 -10.88 53.80 31.40
C SER A 332 -12.22 54.26 32.01
N SER A 333 -12.99 53.35 32.62
CA SER A 333 -14.31 53.64 33.21
C SER A 333 -14.28 53.87 34.73
N THR A 334 -13.13 53.69 35.37
CA THR A 334 -12.91 53.98 36.80
C THR A 334 -12.00 55.19 37.01
N SER A 335 -12.50 56.39 36.70
CA SER A 335 -12.10 57.58 37.45
C SER A 335 -13.25 58.57 37.52
N SER A 336 -13.46 59.13 38.70
CA SER A 336 -14.41 60.20 39.09
C SER A 336 -15.85 59.79 39.45
N ALA A 337 -16.00 59.19 40.63
CA ALA A 337 -17.17 59.49 41.47
C ALA A 337 -16.80 59.30 42.95
N GLU A 338 -16.20 60.32 43.58
CA GLU A 338 -16.33 60.54 45.02
C GLU A 338 -15.90 61.97 45.37
N GLY A 339 -16.82 62.75 45.95
CA GLY A 339 -16.45 63.97 46.68
C GLY A 339 -17.35 65.19 46.52
N LEU A 340 -18.65 65.10 46.83
CA LEU A 340 -19.42 66.24 47.34
C LEU A 340 -20.39 65.71 48.39
N LYS A 341 -20.03 65.87 49.66
CA LYS A 341 -20.91 65.66 50.81
C LYS A 341 -21.58 66.99 51.14
N ASP A 342 -22.90 66.94 51.25
CA ASP A 342 -23.77 67.96 51.82
C ASP A 342 -23.35 68.29 53.28
N GLU A 343 -23.22 69.57 53.58
CA GLU A 343 -23.33 70.08 54.96
C GLU A 343 -24.46 71.13 55.04
N ASP A 344 -25.38 70.84 55.96
CA ASP A 344 -26.09 71.75 56.86
C ASP A 344 -26.98 72.88 56.32
N LEU A 345 -28.29 72.62 56.38
CA LEU A 345 -29.30 73.64 56.69
C LEU A 345 -30.20 73.15 57.85
N ARG A 346 -29.90 73.63 59.06
CA ARG A 346 -30.84 73.61 60.20
C ARG A 346 -31.89 74.72 60.04
N PRO A 347 -33.13 74.51 60.51
CA PRO A 347 -34.13 75.56 60.58
C PRO A 347 -34.13 76.22 61.97
N THR A 348 -34.27 77.55 62.04
CA THR A 348 -35.00 78.19 63.15
C THR A 348 -35.43 79.62 62.80
N LEU A 349 -36.75 79.80 62.94
CA LEU A 349 -37.57 81.03 63.06
C LEU A 349 -37.83 81.88 61.80
#